data_AF-A0A9X3ULH4-F1
#
_entry.id   AF-A0A9X3ULH4-F1
#
_cell.length_a   1.000
_cell.length_b   1.000
_cell.length_c   1.000
_cell.angle_alpha   90.00
_cell.angle_beta   90.00
_cell.angle_gamma   90.00
#
_symmetry.space_group_name_H-M   'P 1'
#
loop_
_entity.id
_entity.type
_entity.pdbx_description
1 polymer ?
#
loop_
_entity_poly.entity_id
_entity_poly.type
_entity_poly.pdbx_seq_one_letter_code
_entity_poly.pdbx_strand_id
1 'polypeptide(L)' 'MDKPVLTTQAVLSDGAGHDRALKGLDAVLADDFGVYYVTIQLERKRLDQAGQH' A
#
# COMPACT_ATOMS: atom_id res chain seq x y z
N MET A 1 21.54 -1.97 15.25
CA MET A 1 20.68 -3.02 14.68
C MET A 1 20.12 -2.47 13.40
N ASP A 2 20.27 -3.20 12.29
CA ASP A 2 19.68 -2.81 11.02
C ASP A 2 18.18 -2.99 11.10
N LYS A 3 17.43 -1.93 10.84
CA LYS A 3 15.97 -1.98 10.82
C LYS A 3 15.50 -2.47 9.44
N PRO A 4 14.43 -3.28 9.37
CA PRO A 4 13.93 -3.80 8.11
C PRO A 4 13.45 -2.67 7.18
N VAL A 5 13.68 -2.86 5.90
CA VAL A 5 13.21 -2.02 4.79
C VAL A 5 12.34 -2.89 3.89
N LEU A 6 11.18 -2.39 3.49
CA LEU A 6 10.20 -3.12 2.70
C LEU A 6 9.87 -2.37 1.41
N THR A 7 9.85 -3.09 0.28
CA THR A 7 9.30 -2.61 -0.99
C THR A 7 8.15 -3.51 -1.39
N THR A 8 6.99 -2.92 -1.71
CA THR A 8 5.78 -3.67 -2.03
C THR A 8 5.00 -3.04 -3.19
N GLN A 9 4.19 -3.83 -3.87
CA GLN A 9 3.25 -3.41 -4.90
C GLN A 9 1.82 -3.58 -4.39
N ALA A 10 1.00 -2.54 -4.52
CA ALA A 10 -0.38 -2.55 -4.05
C ALA A 10 -1.33 -2.00 -5.12
N VAL A 11 -2.49 -2.63 -5.22
CA VAL A 11 -3.62 -2.13 -6.00
C VAL A 11 -4.64 -1.55 -5.03
N LEU A 12 -5.01 -0.29 -5.21
CA LEU A 12 -6.07 0.35 -4.43
C LEU A 12 -7.19 0.80 -5.37
N SER A 13 -8.44 0.54 -4.97
CA SER A 13 -9.63 1.05 -5.67
C SER A 13 -9.58 2.57 -5.77
N ASP A 14 -9.98 3.15 -6.90
CA ASP A 14 -10.05 4.60 -7.06
C ASP A 14 -11.07 5.20 -6.06
N GLY A 15 -10.68 6.26 -5.34
CA GLY A 15 -11.57 6.97 -4.42
C GLY A 15 -10.84 7.82 -3.38
N ALA A 16 -11.62 8.59 -2.60
CA ALA A 16 -11.12 9.54 -1.58
C ALA A 16 -10.39 8.89 -0.38
N GLY A 17 -10.14 7.57 -0.42
CA GLY A 17 -9.54 6.80 0.66
C GLY A 17 -8.07 6.41 0.47
N HIS A 18 -7.45 6.69 -0.68
CA HIS A 18 -6.07 6.27 -0.97
C HIS A 18 -5.07 6.73 0.10
N ASP A 19 -5.02 8.02 0.38
CA ASP A 19 -4.06 8.57 1.35
C ASP A 19 -4.29 8.02 2.76
N ARG A 20 -5.55 7.76 3.12
CA ARG A 20 -5.90 7.16 4.42
C ARG A 20 -5.44 5.71 4.50
N ALA A 21 -5.64 4.93 3.44
CA ALA A 21 -5.20 3.54 3.37
C ALA A 21 -3.66 3.43 3.45
N LEU A 22 -2.95 4.30 2.73
CA LEU A 22 -1.48 4.35 2.75
C LEU A 22 -0.96 4.71 4.14
N LYS A 23 -1.54 5.74 4.79
CA LYS A 23 -1.16 6.12 6.17
C LYS A 23 -1.43 5.01 7.18
N GLY A 24 -2.56 4.30 7.04
CA GLY A 24 -2.88 3.17 7.92
C GLY A 24 -1.89 2.02 7.75
N LEU A 25 -1.52 1.71 6.51
CA LEU A 25 -0.55 0.66 6.22
C LEU A 25 0.86 1.00 6.74
N ASP A 26 1.29 2.26 6.56
CA ASP A 26 2.58 2.74 7.08
C ASP A 26 2.66 2.62 8.61
N ALA A 27 1.60 3.03 9.31
CA ALA A 27 1.52 2.92 10.77
C ALA A 27 1.62 1.46 11.26
N VAL A 28 0.87 0.54 10.64
CA VAL A 28 0.93 -0.89 11.02
C VAL A 28 2.32 -1.48 10.79
N LEU A 29 2.98 -1.15 9.67
CA LEU A 29 4.32 -1.67 9.36
C LEU A 29 5.38 -1.13 10.31
N ALA A 30 5.26 0.12 10.73
CA ALA A 30 6.14 0.72 11.73
C ALA A 30 5.89 0.13 13.13
N ASP A 31 4.63 0.10 13.58
CA ASP A 31 4.27 -0.21 14.97
C ASP A 31 4.32 -1.72 15.27
N ASP A 32 3.78 -2.55 14.38
CA ASP A 32 3.65 -3.99 14.63
C ASP A 32 4.88 -4.78 14.15
N PHE A 33 5.57 -4.29 13.11
CA PHE A 33 6.66 -5.03 12.45
C PHE A 33 8.02 -4.34 12.54
N GLY A 34 8.10 -3.13 13.12
CA GLY A 34 9.35 -2.40 13.29
C GLY A 34 10.03 -2.01 11.97
N VAL A 35 9.26 -1.92 10.88
CA VAL A 35 9.77 -1.52 9.57
C VAL A 35 10.11 -0.04 9.60
N TYR A 36 11.34 0.28 9.23
CA TYR A 36 11.84 1.65 9.27
C TYR A 36 11.47 2.46 8.03
N TYR A 37 11.43 1.80 6.88
CA TYR A 37 11.16 2.44 5.61
C TYR A 37 10.38 1.52 4.69
N VAL A 38 9.34 2.08 4.08
CA VAL A 38 8.43 1.40 3.16
C VAL A 38 8.35 2.18 1.86
N THR A 39 8.51 1.46 0.75
CA THR A 39 8.17 1.97 -0.59
C THR A 39 7.01 1.18 -1.14
N ILE A 40 5.91 1.87 -1.43
CA ILE A 40 4.68 1.28 -2.00
C ILE A 40 4.55 1.75 -3.44
N GLN A 41 4.65 0.82 -4.38
CA GLN A 41 4.31 1.06 -5.78
C GLN A 41 2.82 0.83 -5.97
N LEU A 42 2.09 1.89 -6.33
CA LEU A 42 0.66 1.82 -6.57
C LEU A 42 0.35 1.51 -8.02
N GLU A 43 -0.34 0.39 -8.23
CA GLU A 43 -0.91 0.03 -9.51
C GLU A 43 -2.37 0.50 -9.59
N ARG A 44 -2.69 1.30 -10.61
CA ARG A 44 -4.09 1.58 -10.95
C ARG A 44 -4.67 0.37 -11.64
N LYS A 45 -5.55 -0.36 -10.95
CA LYS A 45 -6.41 -1.33 -11.62
C LYS A 45 -7.57 -0.57 -12.25
N ARG A 46 -7.59 -0.46 -13.59
CA ARG A 46 -8.80 -0.05 -14.31
C ARG A 46 -9.90 -1.06 -13.99
N LEU A 47 -10.81 -0.71 -13.10
CA LEU A 47 -11.98 -1.53 -12.75
C LEU A 47 -12.91 -1.76 -13.95
N ASP A 48 -12.75 -0.96 -15.01
CA ASP A 48 -13.46 -1.04 -16.29
C ASP A 48 -13.30 -2.40 -17.00
N GLN A 49 -12.27 -3.19 -16.69
CA GLN A 49 -12.04 -4.50 -17.30
C GLN A 49 -12.52 -5.69 -16.46
N ALA A 50 -12.99 -5.48 -15.23
CA ALA A 50 -13.44 -6.57 -14.35
C ALA A 50 -14.93 -6.95 -14.56
N GLY A 51 -15.62 -6.31 -15.50
CA GLY A 51 -17.05 -6.53 -15.81
C GLY A 51 -17.35 -7.13 -17.19
N GLN A 52 -16.34 -7.63 -17.91
CA GLN A 52 -16.54 -8.30 -19.19
C GLN A 52 -15.91 -9.70 -19.17
N HIS A 53 -16.55 -10.65 -18.48
CA HIS A 53 -16.46 -12.08 -18.76
C HIS A 53 -17.68 -12.79 -18.18
#